data_AF-A0A2N1QI76-F1
#
_entry.id   AF-A0A2N1QI76-F1
#
_cell.length_a   1.000
_cell.length_b   1.000
_cell.length_c   1.000
_cell.angle_alpha   90.00
_cell.angle_beta   90.00
_cell.angle_gamma   90.00
#
_symmetry.space_group_name_H-M   'P 1'
#
loop_
_entity.id
_entity.type
_entity.pdbx_description
1 polymer ?
#
loop_
_entity_poly.entity_id
_entity_poly.type
_entity_poly.pdbx_seq_one_letter_code
_entity_poly.pdbx_strand_id
1 'polypeptide(L)'
;MISKDLKEIQLKDLAFVILYTMLLSIGGAMLLGLIDFLFIKYLSTQLGSLLFWLLAFLTGSLIRKQYVNPHIVYTVITGIGLLLAAVIIEALPIMLIYAQATEFASIIFDVRIYFEWMLYYYNPLNLILNFNFNYLITILMIAVGTYLGVKRTYS
;
A
#
# COMPACT_ATOMS: atom_id res chain seq x y z
N MET A 1 2.22 -18.80 17.04
CA MET A 1 3.24 -19.59 16.31
C MET A 1 2.83 -19.54 14.84
N ILE A 2 3.71 -19.08 13.94
CA ILE A 2 3.38 -18.96 12.50
C ILE A 2 3.62 -20.31 11.84
N SER A 3 2.63 -20.81 11.12
CA SER A 3 2.80 -22.01 10.31
C SER A 3 3.65 -21.72 9.07
N LYS A 4 4.54 -22.66 8.76
CA LYS A 4 5.40 -22.65 7.57
C LYS A 4 5.15 -23.84 6.64
N ASP A 5 4.32 -24.79 7.07
CA ASP A 5 4.09 -26.02 6.32
C ASP A 5 3.05 -25.77 5.23
N LEU A 6 3.48 -25.90 3.97
CA LEU A 6 2.63 -25.64 2.79
C LEU A 6 1.33 -26.47 2.78
N LYS A 7 1.32 -27.62 3.47
CA LYS A 7 0.14 -28.49 3.62
C LYS A 7 -0.98 -27.85 4.44
N GLU A 8 -0.66 -26.85 5.25
CA GLU A 8 -1.63 -26.14 6.10
C GLU A 8 -2.32 -24.98 5.38
N ILE A 9 -1.90 -24.67 4.14
CA ILE A 9 -2.53 -23.64 3.32
C ILE A 9 -3.87 -24.15 2.81
N GLN A 10 -4.94 -23.44 3.15
CA GLN A 10 -6.26 -23.69 2.59
C GLN A 10 -6.52 -22.74 1.42
N LEU A 11 -6.98 -23.27 0.29
CA LEU A 11 -7.28 -22.46 -0.90
C LEU A 11 -8.31 -21.36 -0.62
N LYS A 12 -9.29 -21.66 0.24
CA LYS A 12 -10.31 -20.69 0.67
C LYS A 12 -9.65 -19.49 1.37
N ASP A 13 -8.73 -19.74 2.29
CA ASP A 13 -8.04 -18.71 3.08
C ASP A 13 -7.14 -17.89 2.17
N LEU A 14 -6.46 -18.53 1.22
CA LEU A 14 -5.66 -17.87 0.19
C LEU A 14 -6.52 -16.91 -0.65
N ALA A 15 -7.69 -17.36 -1.12
CA ALA A 15 -8.60 -16.53 -1.89
C ALA A 15 -9.12 -15.34 -1.05
N PHE A 16 -9.48 -15.58 0.21
CA PHE A 16 -9.87 -14.51 1.14
C PHE A 16 -8.76 -13.50 1.35
N VAL A 17 -7.53 -13.95 1.60
CA VAL A 17 -6.38 -13.05 1.81
C VAL A 17 -6.12 -12.23 0.56
N ILE A 18 -6.09 -12.83 -0.63
CA ILE A 18 -5.87 -12.09 -1.88
C ILE A 18 -6.98 -11.06 -2.08
N LEU A 19 -8.24 -11.45 -1.93
CA LEU A 19 -9.38 -10.59 -2.21
C LEU A 19 -9.51 -9.46 -1.19
N TYR A 20 -9.37 -9.74 0.11
CA TYR A 20 -9.41 -8.72 1.16
C TYR A 20 -8.19 -7.81 1.11
N THR A 21 -7.00 -8.36 0.88
CA THR A 21 -5.81 -7.53 0.75
C THR A 21 -5.96 -6.62 -0.44
N MET A 22 -6.27 -7.14 -1.63
CA MET A 22 -6.42 -6.30 -2.82
C MET A 22 -7.56 -5.29 -2.65
N LEU A 23 -8.79 -5.71 -2.36
CA LEU A 23 -9.92 -4.78 -2.31
C LEU A 23 -9.79 -3.73 -1.21
N LEU A 24 -9.42 -4.12 0.01
CA LEU A 24 -9.36 -3.16 1.13
C LEU A 24 -8.13 -2.26 1.04
N SER A 25 -6.97 -2.82 0.70
CA SER A 25 -5.76 -2.00 0.63
C SER A 25 -5.78 -1.09 -0.59
N ILE A 26 -6.22 -1.56 -1.76
CA ILE A 26 -6.37 -0.73 -2.97
C ILE A 26 -7.48 0.28 -2.78
N GLY A 27 -8.68 -0.14 -2.34
CA GLY A 27 -9.79 0.78 -2.13
C GLY A 27 -9.48 1.85 -1.09
N GLY A 28 -8.87 1.45 0.04
CA GLY A 28 -8.39 2.39 1.06
C GLY A 28 -7.28 3.31 0.55
N ALA A 29 -6.34 2.80 -0.24
CA ALA A 29 -5.28 3.59 -0.86
C ALA A 29 -5.84 4.63 -1.84
N MET A 30 -6.81 4.25 -2.67
CA MET A 30 -7.46 5.18 -3.58
C MET A 30 -8.17 6.30 -2.84
N LEU A 31 -8.86 5.99 -1.73
CA LEU A 31 -9.48 7.01 -0.88
C LEU A 31 -8.46 7.95 -0.26
N LEU A 32 -7.35 7.42 0.27
CA LEU A 32 -6.27 8.22 0.85
C LEU A 32 -5.57 9.09 -0.19
N GLY A 33 -5.29 8.56 -1.39
CA GLY A 33 -4.73 9.35 -2.50
C GLY A 33 -5.70 10.43 -3.00
N LEU A 34 -7.01 10.16 -2.97
CA LEU A 34 -8.02 11.18 -3.29
C LEU A 34 -8.07 12.28 -2.23
N ILE A 35 -7.93 11.94 -0.94
CA ILE A 35 -7.80 12.92 0.14
C ILE A 35 -6.56 13.80 -0.11
N ASP A 36 -5.40 13.20 -0.40
CA ASP A 36 -4.18 13.96 -0.69
C ASP A 36 -4.36 14.91 -1.88
N PHE A 37 -5.01 14.47 -2.96
CA PHE A 37 -5.34 15.32 -4.09
C PHE A 37 -6.20 16.53 -3.69
N LEU A 38 -7.23 16.32 -2.87
CA LEU A 38 -8.12 17.40 -2.41
C LEU A 38 -7.41 18.41 -1.51
N PHE A 39 -6.44 17.95 -0.72
CA PHE A 39 -5.72 18.78 0.25
C PHE A 39 -4.35 19.30 -0.23
N ILE A 40 -3.92 18.96 -1.45
CA ILE A 40 -2.59 19.31 -1.96
C ILE A 40 -2.29 20.82 -1.98
N LYS A 41 -3.33 21.65 -2.10
CA LYS A 41 -3.21 23.12 -2.07
C LYS A 41 -3.10 23.70 -0.66
N TYR A 42 -3.48 22.93 0.36
CA TYR A 42 -3.62 23.38 1.74
C TYR A 42 -2.55 22.81 2.66
N LEU A 43 -1.95 21.67 2.30
CA LEU A 43 -0.97 20.96 3.11
C LEU A 43 0.31 20.73 2.30
N SER A 44 1.45 21.02 2.93
CA SER A 44 2.78 20.74 2.37
C SER A 44 3.19 19.27 2.51
N THR A 45 2.42 18.47 3.23
CA THR A 45 2.66 17.06 3.53
C THR A 45 1.52 16.18 3.03
N GLN A 46 1.85 15.01 2.48
CA GLN A 46 0.88 13.99 2.10
C GLN A 46 0.26 13.35 3.37
N LEU A 47 -1.02 13.64 3.61
CA LEU A 47 -1.81 13.02 4.66
C LEU A 47 -2.00 11.52 4.42
N GLY A 48 -2.09 11.07 3.17
CA GLY A 48 -2.26 9.67 2.81
C GLY A 48 -1.10 8.82 3.31
N SER A 49 0.14 9.28 3.15
CA SER A 49 1.33 8.61 3.68
C SER A 49 1.33 8.59 5.21
N LEU A 50 0.83 9.65 5.85
CA LEU A 50 0.64 9.71 7.30
C LEU A 50 -0.50 8.84 7.82
N LEU A 51 -1.50 8.52 7.00
CA LEU A 51 -2.64 7.67 7.35
C LEU A 51 -2.43 6.21 6.92
N PHE A 52 -1.39 5.93 6.13
CA PHE A 52 -1.06 4.60 5.62
C PHE A 52 -0.88 3.57 6.74
N TRP A 53 -0.24 3.93 7.85
CA TRP A 53 -0.08 3.01 9.00
C TRP A 53 -1.42 2.56 9.59
N LEU A 54 -2.44 3.43 9.60
CA LEU A 54 -3.79 3.09 10.06
C LEU A 54 -4.44 2.10 9.09
N LEU A 55 -4.35 2.38 7.78
CA LEU A 55 -4.82 1.45 6.74
C LEU A 55 -4.15 0.09 6.88
N ALA A 56 -2.82 0.08 6.99
CA ALA A 56 -2.04 -1.15 7.12
C ALA A 56 -2.40 -1.94 8.39
N PHE A 57 -2.59 -1.26 9.51
CA PHE A 57 -3.05 -1.87 10.76
C PHE A 57 -4.43 -2.50 10.62
N LEU A 58 -5.39 -1.79 10.01
CA LEU A 58 -6.75 -2.28 9.78
C LEU A 58 -6.76 -3.49 8.85
N THR A 59 -6.04 -3.43 7.73
CA THR A 59 -5.90 -4.54 6.77
C THR A 59 -5.34 -5.78 7.46
N GLY A 60 -4.23 -5.65 8.20
CA GLY A 60 -3.64 -6.78 8.92
C GLY A 60 -4.57 -7.37 9.98
N SER A 61 -5.30 -6.52 10.71
CA SER A 61 -6.28 -6.94 11.72
C SER A 61 -7.46 -7.72 11.11
N LEU A 62 -7.97 -7.27 9.96
CA LEU A 62 -9.09 -7.93 9.28
C LEU A 62 -8.69 -9.28 8.71
N ILE A 63 -7.47 -9.38 8.15
CA ILE A 63 -6.93 -10.62 7.60
C ILE A 63 -6.70 -11.64 8.73
N ARG A 64 -6.11 -11.22 9.86
CA ARG A 64 -5.87 -12.08 11.03
C ARG A 64 -7.14 -12.74 11.58
N LYS A 65 -8.29 -12.05 11.47
CA LYS A 65 -9.60 -12.57 11.91
C LYS A 65 -10.16 -13.69 11.03
N GLN A 66 -9.66 -13.86 9.80
CA GLN A 66 -10.20 -14.85 8.87
C GLN A 66 -9.67 -16.27 9.09
N TYR A 67 -8.57 -16.44 9.83
CA TYR A 67 -7.96 -17.74 10.08
C TYR A 67 -7.56 -17.93 11.52
N VAL A 68 -7.61 -19.18 11.99
CA VAL A 68 -7.19 -19.55 13.35
C VAL A 68 -5.67 -19.53 13.45
N ASN A 69 -4.99 -20.19 12.50
CA ASN A 69 -3.54 -20.31 12.43
C ASN A 69 -2.96 -19.42 11.33
N PRO A 70 -2.14 -18.39 11.65
CA PRO A 70 -1.47 -17.59 10.64
C PRO A 70 -0.42 -18.41 9.89
N HIS A 71 -0.53 -18.45 8.55
CA HIS A 71 0.50 -18.99 7.67
C HIS A 71 1.38 -17.86 7.10
N ILE A 72 2.68 -18.12 6.93
CA ILE A 72 3.63 -17.12 6.44
C ILE A 72 3.25 -16.56 5.06
N VAL A 73 2.66 -17.40 4.19
CA VAL A 73 2.18 -16.99 2.86
C VAL A 73 1.14 -15.87 2.95
N TYR A 74 0.22 -15.93 3.92
CA TYR A 74 -0.80 -14.89 4.08
C TYR A 74 -0.16 -13.57 4.49
N THR A 75 0.85 -13.64 5.36
CA THR A 75 1.65 -12.47 5.77
C THR A 75 2.42 -11.85 4.60
N VAL A 76 3.00 -12.67 3.72
CA VAL A 76 3.70 -12.18 2.53
C VAL A 76 2.73 -11.52 1.55
N ILE A 77 1.58 -12.12 1.28
CA ILE A 77 0.55 -11.55 0.41
C ILE A 77 0.07 -10.21 0.97
N THR A 78 -0.20 -10.12 2.28
CA THR A 78 -0.54 -8.86 2.92
C THR A 78 0.56 -7.81 2.72
N GLY A 79 1.82 -8.17 2.92
CA GLY A 79 2.95 -7.26 2.71
C GLY A 79 3.01 -6.71 1.28
N ILE A 80 2.85 -7.58 0.28
CA ILE A 80 2.81 -7.18 -1.14
C ILE A 80 1.64 -6.23 -1.40
N GLY A 81 0.44 -6.54 -0.92
CA GLY A 81 -0.71 -5.67 -1.14
C GLY A 81 -0.59 -4.32 -0.43
N LEU A 82 0.02 -4.27 0.76
CA LEU A 82 0.30 -3.01 1.45
C LEU A 82 1.33 -2.16 0.71
N LEU A 83 2.35 -2.77 0.11
CA LEU A 83 3.30 -2.05 -0.75
C LEU A 83 2.61 -1.48 -1.98
N LEU A 84 1.74 -2.24 -2.64
CA LEU A 84 0.94 -1.73 -3.77
C LEU A 84 0.01 -0.59 -3.34
N ALA A 85 -0.62 -0.70 -2.17
CA ALA A 85 -1.44 0.35 -1.60
C ALA A 85 -0.65 1.64 -1.34
N ALA A 86 0.57 1.53 -0.79
CA ALA A 86 1.45 2.69 -0.61
C ALA A 86 1.78 3.38 -1.93
N VAL A 87 2.10 2.61 -2.98
CA VAL A 87 2.35 3.15 -4.33
C VAL A 87 1.13 3.90 -4.86
N ILE A 88 -0.07 3.35 -4.67
CA ILE A 88 -1.31 4.02 -5.12
C ILE A 88 -1.52 5.33 -4.37
N ILE A 89 -1.29 5.37 -3.05
CA ILE A 89 -1.43 6.59 -2.25
C ILE A 89 -0.52 7.70 -2.77
N GLU A 90 0.73 7.36 -3.09
CA GLU A 90 1.72 8.32 -3.59
C GLU A 90 1.46 8.76 -5.04
N ALA A 91 1.14 7.81 -5.91
CA ALA A 91 0.99 8.04 -7.34
C ALA A 91 -0.33 8.71 -7.70
N LEU A 92 -1.44 8.29 -7.08
CA LEU A 92 -2.79 8.68 -7.49
C LEU A 92 -3.03 10.20 -7.47
N PRO A 93 -2.59 10.99 -6.46
CA PRO A 93 -2.77 12.44 -6.48
C PRO A 93 -2.12 13.09 -7.70
N ILE A 94 -0.91 12.64 -8.05
CA ILE A 94 -0.15 13.13 -9.20
C ILE A 94 -0.87 12.76 -10.49
N MET A 95 -1.35 11.52 -10.60
CA MET A 95 -2.12 11.06 -11.75
C MET A 95 -3.42 11.85 -11.94
N LEU A 96 -4.11 12.18 -10.86
CA LEU A 96 -5.34 12.99 -10.91
C LEU A 96 -5.06 14.41 -11.42
N ILE A 97 -3.94 15.02 -11.02
CA ILE A 97 -3.52 16.33 -11.51
C ILE A 97 -3.23 16.27 -13.02
N TYR A 98 -2.46 15.27 -13.46
CA TYR A 98 -2.18 15.10 -14.89
C TYR A 98 -3.44 14.83 -15.69
N ALA A 99 -4.31 13.94 -15.23
CA ALA A 99 -5.58 13.62 -15.87
C ALA A 99 -6.47 14.86 -16.03
N GLN A 100 -6.50 15.74 -15.02
CA GLN A 100 -7.24 16.99 -15.07
C GLN A 100 -6.61 18.00 -16.05
N ALA A 101 -5.27 18.09 -16.10
CA ALA A 101 -4.56 19.01 -16.95
C ALA A 101 -4.61 18.64 -18.44
N THR A 102 -4.62 17.34 -18.76
CA THR A 102 -4.58 16.83 -20.14
C THR A 102 -5.95 16.33 -20.65
N GLU A 103 -7.02 16.48 -19.86
CA GLU A 103 -8.36 15.94 -20.15
C GLU A 103 -8.37 14.43 -20.45
N PHE A 104 -7.38 13.68 -19.94
CA PHE A 104 -7.18 12.27 -20.26
C PHE A 104 -7.39 11.38 -19.03
N ALA A 105 -8.65 11.24 -18.61
CA ALA A 105 -9.02 10.51 -17.39
C ALA A 105 -8.59 9.03 -17.38
N SER A 106 -8.46 8.40 -18.54
CA SER A 106 -8.11 6.96 -18.63
C SER A 106 -6.71 6.64 -18.09
N ILE A 107 -5.83 7.65 -17.97
CA ILE A 107 -4.48 7.50 -17.42
C ILE A 107 -4.47 7.00 -15.97
N ILE A 108 -5.54 7.29 -15.20
CA ILE A 108 -5.68 6.86 -13.81
C ILE A 108 -5.76 5.33 -13.70
N PHE A 109 -6.23 4.66 -14.75
CA PHE A 109 -6.37 3.21 -14.81
C PHE A 109 -5.19 2.51 -15.49
N ASP A 110 -4.16 3.24 -15.91
CA ASP A 110 -2.98 2.64 -16.52
C ASP A 110 -2.04 2.06 -15.45
N VAL A 111 -2.13 0.75 -15.27
CA VAL A 111 -1.35 -0.02 -14.29
C VAL A 111 0.17 0.17 -14.47
N ARG A 112 0.63 0.42 -15.71
CA ARG A 112 2.06 0.59 -16.01
C ARG A 112 2.66 1.76 -15.24
N ILE A 113 1.89 2.83 -15.05
CA ILE A 113 2.35 4.04 -14.39
C ILE A 113 2.57 3.79 -12.89
N TYR A 114 1.72 2.99 -12.26
CA TYR A 114 1.92 2.58 -10.87
C TYR A 114 3.16 1.69 -10.73
N PHE A 115 3.44 0.81 -11.71
CA PHE A 115 4.68 0.04 -11.72
C PHE A 115 5.92 0.91 -11.88
N GLU A 116 5.89 1.88 -12.78
CA GLU A 116 6.99 2.84 -12.95
C GLU A 116 7.22 3.66 -11.68
N TRP A 117 6.13 4.10 -11.03
CA TRP A 117 6.20 4.77 -9.74
C TRP A 117 6.83 3.90 -8.65
N MET A 118 6.43 2.63 -8.56
CA MET A 118 7.00 1.66 -7.63
C MET A 118 8.51 1.50 -7.85
N LEU A 119 8.93 1.33 -9.11
CA LEU A 119 10.35 1.21 -9.46
C LEU A 119 11.12 2.50 -9.13
N TYR A 120 10.52 3.67 -9.37
CA TYR A 120 11.16 4.94 -9.05
C TYR A 120 11.29 5.15 -7.53
N TYR A 121 10.23 4.93 -6.75
CA TYR A 121 10.21 5.20 -5.30
C TYR A 121 10.99 4.18 -4.47
N TYR A 122 11.12 2.94 -4.93
CA TYR A 122 11.83 1.89 -4.16
C TYR A 122 13.21 1.57 -4.71
N ASN A 123 13.70 2.30 -5.73
CA ASN A 123 15.07 2.13 -6.21
C ASN A 123 16.07 2.75 -5.21
N PRO A 124 16.99 1.95 -4.64
CA PRO A 124 18.01 2.45 -3.70
C PRO A 124 18.92 3.53 -4.29
N LEU A 125 19.14 3.54 -5.61
CA LEU A 125 19.92 4.58 -6.27
C LEU A 125 19.18 5.93 -6.24
N ASN A 126 17.85 5.92 -6.41
CA ASN A 126 17.05 7.15 -6.35
C ASN A 126 17.01 7.74 -4.94
N LEU A 127 17.04 6.88 -3.91
CA LEU A 127 17.21 7.27 -2.52
C LEU A 127 18.49 8.08 -2.26
N ILE A 128 19.58 7.72 -2.94
CA ILE A 128 20.88 8.38 -2.79
C ILE A 128 20.94 9.65 -3.66
N LEU A 129 20.52 9.54 -4.92
CA LEU A 129 20.67 10.62 -5.90
C LEU A 129 19.68 11.77 -5.70
N ASN A 130 18.46 11.47 -5.21
CA ASN A 130 17.38 12.44 -5.03
C ASN A 130 17.00 12.60 -3.55
N PHE A 131 17.99 12.50 -2.65
CA PHE A 131 17.72 12.53 -1.21
C PHE A 131 16.94 13.78 -0.80
N ASN A 132 15.82 13.56 -0.14
CA ASN A 132 14.95 14.61 0.41
C ASN A 132 14.39 14.10 1.75
N PHE A 133 14.38 14.95 2.78
CA PHE A 133 13.84 14.60 4.09
C PHE A 133 12.37 14.17 4.05
N ASN A 134 11.54 14.80 3.23
CA ASN A 134 10.14 14.42 3.05
C ASN A 134 10.04 13.04 2.43
N TYR A 135 10.86 12.75 1.42
CA TYR A 135 10.91 11.45 0.77
C TYR A 135 11.38 10.34 1.74
N LEU A 136 12.38 10.63 2.59
CA LEU A 136 12.82 9.72 3.65
C LEU A 136 11.69 9.45 4.66
N ILE A 137 10.99 10.50 5.13
CA ILE A 137 9.86 10.37 6.06
C ILE A 137 8.77 9.51 5.43
N THR A 138 8.41 9.75 4.17
CA THR A 138 7.43 8.95 3.44
C THR A 138 7.83 7.47 3.39
N ILE A 139 9.09 7.16 3.05
CA ILE A 139 9.59 5.77 3.02
C ILE A 139 9.55 5.14 4.41
N LEU A 140 9.93 5.87 5.46
CA LEU A 140 9.86 5.39 6.84
C LEU A 140 8.42 5.11 7.26
N MET A 141 7.47 5.99 6.92
CA MET A 141 6.04 5.79 7.21
C MET A 141 5.48 4.57 6.48
N ILE A 142 5.86 4.37 5.22
CA ILE A 142 5.50 3.18 4.45
C ILE A 142 6.14 1.92 5.06
N ALA A 143 7.41 1.97 5.45
CA ALA A 143 8.10 0.83 6.04
C ALA A 143 7.48 0.44 7.40
N VAL A 144 7.25 1.41 8.27
CA VAL A 144 6.60 1.20 9.59
C VAL A 144 5.16 0.72 9.41
N GLY A 145 4.39 1.35 8.52
CA GLY A 145 3.01 0.94 8.23
C GLY A 145 2.95 -0.49 7.72
N THR A 146 3.77 -0.84 6.73
CA THR A 146 3.88 -2.20 6.19
C THR A 146 4.27 -3.18 7.28
N TYR A 147 5.29 -2.88 8.08
CA TYR A 147 5.69 -3.72 9.21
C TYR A 147 4.56 -3.95 10.21
N LEU A 148 3.82 -2.89 10.59
CA LEU A 148 2.69 -3.01 11.52
C LEU A 148 1.56 -3.87 10.94
N GLY A 149 1.22 -3.69 9.67
CA GLY A 149 0.19 -4.49 9.00
C GLY A 149 0.58 -5.96 8.87
N VAL A 150 1.81 -6.23 8.45
CA VAL A 150 2.40 -7.58 8.37
C VAL A 150 2.45 -8.21 9.76
N LYS A 151 2.95 -7.50 10.77
CA LYS A 151 2.97 -7.96 12.17
C LYS A 151 1.59 -8.36 12.65
N ARG A 152 0.60 -7.50 12.41
CA ARG A 152 -0.77 -7.74 12.85
C ARG A 152 -1.42 -8.94 12.17
N THR A 153 -0.99 -9.24 10.95
CA THR A 153 -1.46 -10.40 10.17
C THR A 153 -1.10 -11.72 10.86
N TYR A 154 0.03 -11.80 11.57
CA TYR A 154 0.49 -13.03 12.21
C TYR A 154 0.44 -13.03 13.75
N SER A 155 0.16 -11.90 14.39
CA SER A 155 -0.02 -11.75 15.84
C SER A 155 -1.49 -11.54 16.22
#